data_AF-A0A937TL54-F1
#
_entry.id   AF-A0A937TL54-F1
#
_cell.length_a   1.000
_cell.length_b   1.000
_cell.length_c   1.000
_cell.angle_alpha   90.00
_cell.angle_beta   90.00
_cell.angle_gamma   90.00
#
_symmetry.space_group_name_H-M   'P 1'
#
loop_
_entity.id
_entity.type
_entity.pdbx_description
1 polymer ?
#
loop_
_entity_poly.entity_id
_entity_poly.type
_entity_poly.pdbx_seq_one_letter_code
_entity_poly.pdbx_strand_id
1 'polypeptide(L)'
;MLSKLLNTKTLIILLAILIVVYFISKLTEKEDRTFKSEIVAVDTADITKIIITPKIGGGDDIIFTKTGHEWKLESGGKFYKPDNSAVKNILTELIRMKSERVAATDDSRWKEFEVTDSTGTRIKLYEGKKVVSDLFIGKFSYTQPKGPQNQYQQNKGKMSTCVRPADDNEVYVVDGFIKMSIQSNVNSYRDKTLCATKKGDLTKITFKYPDNKNYTLIKEEDKWFLNGQPTDSTKTDRYLNKLARVTGSDFIDDVEPLSNTPSHFVKIEGNNLLPVEIKAYPADSVYRFVIISSLIPDSKFSGEKGKLFERVFPKYEDFFAEEK
;
A
#
# COMPACT_ATOMS: atom_id res chain seq x y z
N MET A 1 18.81 40.96 -56.88
CA MET A 1 20.13 40.64 -57.48
C MET A 1 21.11 40.32 -56.36
N LEU A 2 21.22 39.05 -55.99
CA LEU A 2 22.15 38.54 -54.97
C LEU A 2 23.25 37.75 -55.69
N SER A 3 24.29 38.43 -56.15
CA SER A 3 25.48 37.75 -56.70
C SER A 3 26.70 38.69 -56.74
N LYS A 4 27.12 39.18 -55.57
CA LYS A 4 28.57 39.35 -55.35
C LYS A 4 29.05 38.07 -54.70
N LEU A 5 29.57 37.17 -55.53
CA LEU A 5 30.20 35.91 -55.14
C LEU A 5 31.23 36.23 -54.04
N LEU A 6 30.92 35.79 -52.82
CA LEU A 6 31.86 35.81 -51.70
C LEU A 6 33.13 35.09 -52.17
N ASN A 7 34.26 35.78 -52.19
CA ASN A 7 35.56 35.20 -52.56
C ASN A 7 35.78 33.95 -51.69
N THR A 8 36.25 32.84 -52.28
CA THR A 8 36.44 31.55 -51.58
C THR A 8 37.25 31.73 -50.29
N LYS A 9 38.23 32.65 -50.28
CA LYS A 9 38.98 33.02 -49.07
C LYS A 9 38.11 33.65 -47.99
N THR A 10 37.20 34.55 -48.36
CA THR A 10 36.23 35.18 -47.46
C THR A 10 35.26 34.14 -46.89
N LEU A 11 34.84 33.17 -47.71
CA LEU A 11 33.94 32.11 -47.27
C LEU A 11 34.62 31.15 -46.27
N ILE A 12 35.90 30.82 -46.50
CA ILE A 12 36.70 29.99 -45.58
C ILE A 12 36.92 30.71 -44.25
N ILE A 13 37.21 32.01 -44.27
CA ILE A 13 37.36 32.81 -43.04
C ILE A 13 36.05 32.86 -42.27
N LEU A 14 34.92 33.06 -42.96
CA LEU A 14 33.60 33.15 -42.33
C LEU A 14 33.17 31.79 -41.74
N LEU A 15 33.50 30.68 -42.41
CA LEU A 15 33.32 29.33 -41.90
C LEU A 15 34.20 29.04 -40.68
N ALA A 16 35.47 29.45 -40.70
CA ALA A 16 36.36 29.31 -39.54
C ALA A 16 35.85 30.10 -38.33
N ILE A 17 35.34 31.32 -38.54
CA ILE A 17 34.71 32.12 -37.49
C ILE A 17 33.46 31.40 -36.96
N LEU A 18 32.60 30.86 -37.82
CA LEU A 18 31.41 30.10 -37.41
C LEU A 18 31.77 28.83 -36.62
N ILE A 19 32.83 28.13 -37.00
CA ILE A 19 33.34 26.95 -36.28
C ILE A 19 33.88 27.38 -34.92
N VAL A 20 34.65 28.47 -34.85
CA VAL A 20 35.15 28.99 -33.58
C VAL A 20 34.00 29.45 -32.68
N VAL A 21 33.00 30.14 -33.21
CA VAL A 21 31.79 30.54 -32.47
C VAL A 21 31.00 29.30 -32.03
N TYR A 22 30.87 28.26 -32.85
CA TYR A 22 30.23 27.00 -32.49
C TYR A 22 30.99 26.28 -31.37
N PHE A 23 32.32 26.20 -31.45
CA PHE A 23 33.14 25.57 -30.41
C PHE A 23 33.15 26.40 -29.12
N ILE A 24 33.21 27.73 -29.21
CA ILE A 24 33.03 28.60 -28.05
C ILE A 24 31.62 28.42 -27.48
N SER A 25 30.57 28.36 -28.29
CA SER A 25 29.21 28.08 -27.82
C SER A 25 29.10 26.72 -27.13
N LYS A 26 29.80 25.69 -27.63
CA LYS A 26 29.84 24.34 -27.05
C LYS A 26 30.74 24.25 -25.80
N LEU A 27 31.77 25.09 -25.69
CA LEU A 27 32.66 25.20 -24.52
C LEU A 27 32.10 26.17 -23.46
N THR A 28 31.19 27.06 -23.85
CA THR A 28 30.49 28.04 -22.99
C THR A 28 29.05 27.63 -22.72
N GLU A 29 28.58 26.50 -23.26
CA GLU A 29 27.63 25.62 -22.59
C GLU A 29 28.27 25.21 -21.25
N LYS A 30 28.25 26.13 -20.30
CA LYS A 30 28.12 25.75 -18.90
C LYS A 30 26.95 24.78 -18.89
N GLU A 31 27.19 23.54 -18.48
CA GLU A 31 26.12 22.64 -18.06
C GLU A 31 25.16 23.48 -17.22
N ASP A 32 24.03 23.85 -17.82
CA ASP A 32 23.00 24.59 -17.13
C ASP A 32 22.58 23.67 -15.99
N ARG A 33 22.95 24.12 -14.80
CA ARG A 33 22.54 23.63 -13.50
C ARG A 33 21.39 22.61 -13.55
N THR A 34 21.76 21.38 -13.16
CA THR A 34 21.21 20.79 -11.94
C THR A 34 19.74 20.32 -11.99
N PHE A 35 19.28 19.65 -13.04
CA PHE A 35 18.06 18.87 -12.88
C PHE A 35 18.34 17.63 -12.02
N LYS A 36 17.88 17.64 -10.76
CA LYS A 36 18.03 16.52 -9.82
C LYS A 36 17.15 15.35 -10.26
N SER A 37 17.74 14.40 -11.00
CA SER A 37 17.03 13.20 -11.49
C SER A 37 16.59 12.28 -10.34
N GLU A 38 17.40 12.20 -9.28
CA GLU A 38 17.14 11.41 -8.08
C GLU A 38 16.78 12.33 -6.91
N ILE A 39 15.51 12.35 -6.54
CA ILE A 39 15.02 13.20 -5.45
C ILE A 39 15.37 12.59 -4.08
N VAL A 40 15.42 11.26 -4.00
CA VAL A 40 15.73 10.48 -2.80
C VAL A 40 16.86 9.51 -3.10
N ALA A 41 17.97 9.64 -2.37
CA ALA A 41 19.11 8.73 -2.44
C ALA A 41 19.35 8.15 -1.04
N VAL A 42 18.67 7.04 -0.71
CA VAL A 42 18.76 6.37 0.59
C VAL A 42 18.86 4.85 0.42
N ASP A 43 19.56 4.18 1.33
CA ASP A 43 19.47 2.73 1.45
C ASP A 43 18.27 2.36 2.32
N THR A 44 17.35 1.56 1.78
CA THR A 44 16.16 1.14 2.51
C THR A 44 16.41 0.14 3.62
N ALA A 45 17.56 -0.55 3.60
CA ALA A 45 17.95 -1.43 4.68
C ALA A 45 18.19 -0.66 5.99
N ASP A 46 18.73 0.56 5.86
CA ASP A 46 19.16 1.41 6.97
C ASP A 46 18.03 2.28 7.55
N ILE A 47 16.90 2.38 6.85
CA ILE A 47 15.75 3.14 7.36
C ILE A 47 15.20 2.48 8.61
N THR A 48 15.19 3.24 9.70
CA THR A 48 14.71 2.82 11.01
C THR A 48 13.38 3.47 11.39
N LYS A 49 13.01 4.59 10.77
CA LYS A 49 11.74 5.27 11.04
C LYS A 49 11.20 6.01 9.82
N ILE A 50 9.88 5.96 9.65
CA ILE A 50 9.13 6.69 8.63
C ILE A 50 8.06 7.49 9.38
N ILE A 51 7.97 8.79 9.10
CA ILE A 51 6.88 9.64 9.60
C ILE A 51 6.11 10.16 8.40
N ILE A 52 4.81 9.91 8.35
CA ILE A 52 3.90 10.46 7.36
C ILE A 52 2.99 11.43 8.12
N THR A 53 3.12 12.71 7.80
CA THR A 53 2.27 13.78 8.31
C THR A 53 1.26 14.14 7.23
N PRO A 54 -0.03 13.78 7.39
CA PRO A 54 -1.06 14.19 6.46
C PRO A 54 -1.14 15.72 6.34
N LYS A 55 -1.69 16.20 5.22
CA LYS A 55 -2.11 17.60 5.10
C LYS A 55 -3.06 18.00 6.25
N ILE A 56 -3.20 19.29 6.50
CA ILE A 56 -4.07 19.80 7.57
C ILE A 56 -5.50 19.24 7.42
N GLY A 57 -6.04 18.73 8.52
CA GLY A 57 -7.36 18.07 8.57
C GLY A 57 -7.36 16.63 8.03
N GLY A 58 -6.20 16.09 7.65
CA GLY A 58 -6.04 14.73 7.11
C GLY A 58 -5.90 13.62 8.15
N GLY A 59 -5.88 13.95 9.44
CA GLY A 59 -5.71 13.01 10.56
C GLY A 59 -4.39 13.22 11.30
N ASP A 60 -4.09 12.30 12.21
CA ASP A 60 -2.86 12.29 13.00
C ASP A 60 -1.64 11.86 12.17
N ASP A 61 -0.45 12.13 12.70
CA ASP A 61 0.79 11.58 12.17
C ASP A 61 0.79 10.04 12.22
N ILE A 62 1.29 9.44 11.15
CA ILE A 62 1.45 8.00 11.01
C ILE A 62 2.94 7.69 11.09
N ILE A 63 3.33 6.98 12.15
CA ILE A 63 4.72 6.76 12.50
C ILE A 63 5.02 5.27 12.43
N PHE A 64 5.96 4.89 11.56
CA PHE A 64 6.54 3.56 11.53
C PHE A 64 7.90 3.59 12.23
N THR A 65 8.13 2.68 13.17
CA THR A 65 9.43 2.51 13.83
C THR A 65 9.89 1.07 13.74
N LYS A 66 11.11 0.86 13.25
CA LYS A 66 11.75 -0.45 13.15
C LYS A 66 12.38 -0.81 14.49
N THR A 67 11.97 -1.94 15.06
CA THR A 67 12.56 -2.51 16.29
C THR A 67 13.11 -3.90 15.93
N GLY A 68 14.43 -4.03 15.85
CA GLY A 68 15.05 -5.24 15.31
C GLY A 68 14.69 -5.45 13.84
N HIS A 69 14.00 -6.55 13.53
CA HIS A 69 13.54 -6.85 12.17
C HIS A 69 12.06 -6.49 11.92
N GLU A 70 11.34 -6.03 12.93
CA GLU A 70 9.91 -5.77 12.85
C GLU A 70 9.59 -4.28 12.81
N TRP A 71 8.60 -3.93 12.00
CA TRP A 71 8.02 -2.59 12.01
C TRP A 71 6.88 -2.52 13.04
N LYS A 72 6.79 -1.39 13.73
CA LYS A 72 5.66 -1.00 14.57
C LYS A 72 4.99 0.22 13.96
N LEU A 73 3.67 0.32 14.10
CA LEU A 73 2.87 1.43 13.61
C LEU A 73 2.23 2.17 14.78
N GLU A 74 2.30 3.49 14.76
CA GLU A 74 1.71 4.39 15.74
C GLU A 74 0.95 5.51 15.04
N SER A 75 -0.20 5.90 15.59
CA SER A 75 -0.99 7.05 15.13
C SER A 75 -1.94 7.48 16.25
N GLY A 76 -2.06 8.79 16.50
CA GLY A 76 -2.98 9.32 17.52
C GLY A 76 -2.75 8.76 18.93
N GLY A 77 -1.50 8.40 19.27
CA GLY A 77 -1.12 7.78 20.54
C GLY A 77 -1.52 6.30 20.70
N LYS A 78 -2.08 5.66 19.66
CA LYS A 78 -2.40 4.23 19.63
C LYS A 78 -1.34 3.47 18.82
N PHE A 79 -1.07 2.23 19.22
CA PHE A 79 -0.15 1.32 18.53
C PHE A 79 -0.91 0.23 17.78
N TYR A 80 -0.40 -0.13 16.61
CA TYR A 80 -0.98 -1.14 15.74
C TYR A 80 0.10 -2.04 15.15
N LYS A 81 -0.30 -3.26 14.77
CA LYS A 81 0.52 -4.12 13.93
C LYS A 81 0.45 -3.63 12.49
N PRO A 82 1.58 -3.29 11.84
CA PRO A 82 1.58 -2.87 10.45
C PRO A 82 1.45 -4.04 9.48
N ASP A 83 0.88 -3.74 8.31
CA ASP A 83 1.11 -4.50 7.11
C ASP A 83 2.51 -4.19 6.57
N ASN A 84 3.44 -5.13 6.75
CA ASN A 84 4.82 -5.00 6.29
C ASN A 84 4.92 -4.78 4.77
N SER A 85 3.95 -5.26 3.98
CA SER A 85 3.94 -5.02 2.55
C SER A 85 3.67 -3.54 2.22
N ALA A 86 2.86 -2.85 3.03
CA ALA A 86 2.59 -1.44 2.86
C ALA A 86 3.85 -0.59 3.13
N VAL A 87 4.60 -0.92 4.19
CA VAL A 87 5.89 -0.26 4.50
C VAL A 87 6.89 -0.45 3.35
N LYS A 88 7.02 -1.69 2.87
CA LYS A 88 7.89 -2.01 1.73
C LYS A 88 7.49 -1.23 0.46
N ASN A 89 6.19 -1.11 0.21
CA ASN A 89 5.67 -0.37 -0.94
C ASN A 89 6.02 1.12 -0.85
N ILE A 90 5.83 1.76 0.31
CA ILE A 90 6.24 3.17 0.52
C ILE A 90 7.72 3.34 0.17
N LEU A 91 8.59 2.54 0.78
CA LEU A 91 10.04 2.63 0.57
C LEU A 91 10.45 2.38 -0.89
N THR A 92 9.80 1.41 -1.54
CA THR A 92 10.05 1.08 -2.95
C THR A 92 9.65 2.23 -3.88
N GLU A 93 8.49 2.84 -3.65
CA GLU A 93 8.00 3.96 -4.45
C GLU A 93 8.88 5.21 -4.28
N LEU A 94 9.38 5.47 -3.06
CA LEU A 94 10.27 6.60 -2.80
C LEU A 94 11.64 6.45 -3.48
N ILE A 95 12.25 5.25 -3.50
CA ILE A 95 13.52 5.05 -4.23
C ILE A 95 13.31 5.09 -5.74
N ARG A 96 12.22 4.49 -6.23
CA ARG A 96 11.96 4.41 -7.68
C ARG A 96 11.54 5.75 -8.28
N MET A 97 11.19 6.71 -7.43
CA MET A 97 10.82 8.05 -7.84
C MET A 97 11.93 8.70 -8.65
N LYS A 98 11.59 9.07 -9.89
CA LYS A 98 12.46 9.84 -10.77
C LYS A 98 11.79 11.13 -11.16
N SER A 99 12.54 12.21 -11.05
CA SER A 99 12.11 13.50 -11.51
C SER A 99 12.01 13.49 -13.04
N GLU A 100 10.86 13.90 -13.57
CA GLU A 100 10.67 14.07 -15.01
C GLU A 100 10.95 15.49 -15.47
N ARG A 101 10.51 16.47 -14.67
CA ARG A 101 10.73 17.90 -14.91
C ARG A 101 10.53 18.72 -13.64
N VAL A 102 11.04 19.95 -13.66
CA VAL A 102 10.69 20.99 -12.68
C VAL A 102 9.34 21.61 -13.05
N ALA A 103 8.46 21.77 -12.07
CA ALA A 103 7.15 22.40 -12.17
C ALA A 103 7.15 23.87 -11.71
N ALA A 104 7.98 24.20 -10.72
CA ALA A 104 8.24 25.55 -10.25
C ALA A 104 9.63 25.62 -9.62
N THR A 105 10.26 26.79 -9.66
CA THR A 105 11.61 27.05 -9.12
C THR A 105 11.59 27.94 -7.88
N ASP A 106 10.41 28.34 -7.42
CA ASP A 106 10.19 29.26 -6.32
C ASP A 106 8.92 28.90 -5.53
N ASP A 107 8.78 29.51 -4.36
CA ASP A 107 7.75 29.21 -3.37
C ASP A 107 6.36 29.78 -3.68
N SER A 108 6.27 30.76 -4.59
CA SER A 108 5.00 31.45 -4.91
C SER A 108 3.93 30.50 -5.44
N ARG A 109 4.34 29.35 -6.00
CA ARG A 109 3.45 28.35 -6.60
C ARG A 109 3.29 27.07 -5.79
N TRP A 110 3.89 26.95 -4.60
CA TRP A 110 3.76 25.74 -3.79
C TRP A 110 2.31 25.35 -3.50
N LYS A 111 1.43 26.34 -3.29
CA LYS A 111 0.00 26.13 -3.05
C LYS A 111 -0.71 25.53 -4.28
N GLU A 112 -0.34 25.94 -5.49
CA GLU A 112 -0.90 25.41 -6.74
C GLU A 112 -0.62 23.90 -6.90
N PHE A 113 0.56 23.47 -6.44
CA PHE A 113 1.03 22.09 -6.50
C PHE A 113 0.73 21.28 -5.23
N GLU A 114 0.03 21.85 -4.26
CA GLU A 114 -0.29 21.21 -2.98
C GLU A 114 0.96 20.71 -2.21
N VAL A 115 2.07 21.44 -2.24
CA VAL A 115 3.35 21.05 -1.58
C VAL A 115 3.75 21.98 -0.43
N THR A 116 2.78 22.70 0.15
CA THR A 116 2.98 23.49 1.37
C THR A 116 2.83 22.62 2.62
N ASP A 117 3.23 23.13 3.79
CA ASP A 117 2.96 22.47 5.09
C ASP A 117 1.48 22.22 5.36
N SER A 118 0.60 23.04 4.78
CA SER A 118 -0.84 22.93 4.97
C SER A 118 -1.56 22.02 3.97
N THR A 119 -1.01 21.87 2.76
CA THR A 119 -1.70 21.23 1.63
C THR A 119 -1.08 19.90 1.21
N GLY A 120 0.22 19.72 1.45
CA GLY A 120 0.94 18.49 1.11
C GLY A 120 0.94 17.47 2.22
N THR A 121 1.11 16.20 1.84
CA THR A 121 1.45 15.14 2.80
C THR A 121 2.96 15.12 2.94
N ARG A 122 3.48 15.38 4.14
CA ARG A 122 4.92 15.36 4.41
C ARG A 122 5.36 13.96 4.79
N ILE A 123 6.48 13.49 4.23
CA ILE A 123 7.09 12.21 4.57
C ILE A 123 8.54 12.42 4.98
N LYS A 124 8.92 11.86 6.12
CA LYS A 124 10.30 11.87 6.64
C LYS A 124 10.82 10.47 6.82
N LEU A 125 12.03 10.22 6.33
CA LEU A 125 12.77 8.99 6.53
C LEU A 125 13.95 9.24 7.46
N TYR A 126 14.18 8.29 8.37
CA TYR A 126 15.25 8.36 9.36
C TYR A 126 16.14 7.14 9.32
N GLU A 127 17.44 7.38 9.47
CA GLU A 127 18.47 6.40 9.82
C GLU A 127 18.93 6.70 11.25
N GLY A 128 18.45 5.88 12.20
CA GLY A 128 18.57 6.16 13.63
C GLY A 128 17.89 7.49 13.99
N LYS A 129 18.70 8.50 14.35
CA LYS A 129 18.25 9.85 14.70
C LYS A 129 18.38 10.85 13.55
N LYS A 130 19.07 10.50 12.47
CA LYS A 130 19.35 11.38 11.33
C LYS A 130 18.16 11.35 10.37
N VAL A 131 17.66 12.51 9.97
CA VAL A 131 16.73 12.63 8.84
C VAL A 131 17.54 12.46 7.56
N VAL A 132 17.16 11.50 6.72
CA VAL A 132 17.84 11.22 5.43
C VAL A 132 17.00 11.57 4.22
N SER A 133 15.69 11.77 4.41
CA SER A 133 14.80 12.33 3.40
C SER A 133 13.65 13.05 4.07
N ASP A 134 13.26 14.20 3.53
CA ASP A 134 12.13 15.01 4.00
C ASP A 134 11.44 15.63 2.77
N LEU A 135 10.24 15.18 2.46
CA LEU A 135 9.55 15.51 1.22
C LEU A 135 8.10 15.90 1.48
N PHE A 136 7.58 16.79 0.66
CA PHE A 136 6.16 17.05 0.51
C PHE A 136 5.64 16.37 -0.74
N ILE A 137 4.61 15.54 -0.57
CA ILE A 137 3.87 14.85 -1.63
C ILE A 137 2.59 15.62 -1.88
N GLY A 138 2.50 16.22 -3.07
CA GLY A 138 1.46 17.16 -3.44
C GLY A 138 0.52 16.64 -4.51
N LYS A 139 0.14 17.52 -5.43
CA LYS A 139 -0.92 17.29 -6.42
C LYS A 139 -0.64 16.05 -7.28
N PHE A 140 -1.69 15.26 -7.48
CA PHE A 140 -1.70 14.15 -8.42
C PHE A 140 -2.42 14.57 -9.70
N SER A 141 -1.91 14.15 -10.86
CA SER A 141 -2.54 14.40 -12.16
C SER A 141 -2.56 13.13 -13.02
N TYR A 142 -3.62 12.99 -13.81
CA TYR A 142 -3.76 11.93 -14.80
C TYR A 142 -3.99 12.56 -16.17
N THR A 143 -3.14 12.24 -17.13
CA THR A 143 -3.27 12.66 -18.52
C THR A 143 -3.68 11.47 -19.36
N GLN A 144 -4.88 11.53 -19.95
CA GLN A 144 -5.33 10.50 -20.88
C GLN A 144 -4.40 10.45 -22.10
N PRO A 145 -4.14 9.25 -22.65
CA PRO A 145 -3.35 9.14 -23.87
C PRO A 145 -4.06 9.83 -25.03
N LYS A 146 -3.32 10.63 -25.81
CA LYS A 146 -3.84 11.25 -27.03
C LYS A 146 -3.54 10.34 -28.23
N GLY A 147 -4.57 9.86 -28.92
CA GLY A 147 -4.45 9.05 -30.15
C GLY A 147 -5.63 8.08 -30.33
N PRO A 148 -5.85 7.56 -31.56
CA PRO A 148 -6.88 6.53 -31.78
C PRO A 148 -6.58 5.32 -30.90
N GLN A 149 -7.59 4.89 -30.16
CA GLN A 149 -7.50 3.77 -29.24
C GLN A 149 -7.38 2.48 -30.07
N ASN A 150 -6.15 2.07 -30.38
CA ASN A 150 -5.89 0.77 -31.00
C ASN A 150 -6.42 -0.31 -30.04
N GLN A 151 -7.39 -1.11 -30.50
CA GLN A 151 -8.02 -2.17 -29.71
C GLN A 151 -7.01 -3.21 -29.18
N TYR A 152 -5.80 -3.24 -29.76
CA TYR A 152 -4.69 -4.13 -29.43
C TYR A 152 -3.60 -3.49 -28.54
N GLN A 153 -3.67 -2.20 -28.24
CA GLN A 153 -2.73 -1.51 -27.33
C GLN A 153 -3.50 -0.75 -26.27
N GLN A 154 -3.43 -1.24 -25.03
CA GLN A 154 -3.85 -0.46 -23.87
C GLN A 154 -2.88 0.70 -23.69
N ASN A 155 -3.16 1.84 -24.33
CA ASN A 155 -2.49 3.09 -24.00
C ASN A 155 -2.89 3.46 -22.56
N LYS A 156 -1.99 3.19 -21.61
CA LYS A 156 -2.15 3.61 -20.22
C LYS A 156 -1.93 5.12 -20.16
N GLY A 157 -2.87 5.86 -19.59
CA GLY A 157 -2.66 7.30 -19.39
C GLY A 157 -1.49 7.57 -18.46
N LYS A 158 -0.89 8.75 -18.60
CA LYS A 158 0.26 9.17 -17.80
C LYS A 158 -0.20 9.67 -16.45
N MET A 159 0.39 9.15 -15.39
CA MET A 159 0.07 9.50 -14.00
C MET A 159 1.28 10.24 -13.43
N SER A 160 1.08 11.38 -12.81
CA SER A 160 2.18 12.17 -12.28
C SER A 160 1.85 12.73 -10.90
N THR A 161 2.86 12.84 -10.06
CA THR A 161 2.76 13.41 -8.71
C THR A 161 3.71 14.59 -8.59
N CYS A 162 3.30 15.66 -7.91
CA CYS A 162 4.20 16.77 -7.58
C CYS A 162 4.88 16.47 -6.24
N VAL A 163 6.20 16.66 -6.17
CA VAL A 163 7.02 16.41 -4.98
C VAL A 163 7.96 17.58 -4.75
N ARG A 164 8.17 17.95 -3.49
CA ARG A 164 9.11 19.01 -3.09
C ARG A 164 9.97 18.55 -1.90
N PRO A 165 11.30 18.51 -2.01
CA PRO A 165 12.18 18.37 -0.84
C PRO A 165 11.99 19.54 0.13
N ALA A 166 12.01 19.27 1.43
CA ALA A 166 11.73 20.30 2.43
C ALA A 166 12.78 21.42 2.48
N ASP A 167 14.02 21.11 2.05
CA ASP A 167 15.17 22.02 1.96
C ASP A 167 15.31 22.69 0.58
N ASP A 168 14.33 22.49 -0.31
CA ASP A 168 14.34 23.00 -1.67
C ASP A 168 13.09 23.86 -1.97
N ASN A 169 13.29 24.87 -2.82
CA ASN A 169 12.21 25.69 -3.36
C ASN A 169 11.61 25.07 -4.62
N GLU A 170 12.37 24.23 -5.32
CA GLU A 170 11.93 23.61 -6.55
C GLU A 170 10.85 22.55 -6.29
N VAL A 171 9.82 22.57 -7.14
CA VAL A 171 8.78 21.54 -7.18
C VAL A 171 9.05 20.65 -8.37
N TYR A 172 9.10 19.36 -8.15
CA TYR A 172 9.38 18.36 -9.17
C TYR A 172 8.10 17.61 -9.54
N VAL A 173 7.96 17.28 -10.81
CA VAL A 173 6.95 16.33 -11.29
C VAL A 173 7.62 15.00 -11.46
N VAL A 174 7.08 13.98 -10.82
CA VAL A 174 7.60 12.61 -10.86
C VAL A 174 6.55 11.69 -11.47
N ASP A 175 7.02 10.71 -12.22
CA ASP A 175 6.15 9.67 -12.78
C ASP A 175 5.60 8.77 -11.68
N GLY A 176 4.37 8.31 -11.85
CA GLY A 176 3.79 7.27 -11.01
C GLY A 176 2.88 7.74 -9.88
N PHE A 177 2.64 6.81 -8.96
CA PHE A 177 1.48 6.79 -8.06
C PHE A 177 1.82 7.06 -6.60
N ILE A 178 2.86 7.84 -6.32
CA ILE A 178 3.36 8.03 -4.94
C ILE A 178 2.26 8.54 -4.00
N LYS A 179 1.42 9.49 -4.47
CA LYS A 179 0.26 9.98 -3.70
C LYS A 179 -0.77 8.89 -3.38
N MET A 180 -0.89 7.84 -4.20
CA MET A 180 -1.80 6.72 -3.93
C MET A 180 -1.16 5.67 -3.03
N SER A 181 0.16 5.58 -2.99
CA SER A 181 0.89 4.69 -2.08
C SER A 181 0.99 5.25 -0.66
N ILE A 182 0.96 6.58 -0.52
CA ILE A 182 1.03 7.31 0.76
C ILE A 182 -0.38 7.82 1.12
N GLN A 183 -1.13 6.97 1.81
CA GLN A 183 -2.45 7.24 2.35
C GLN A 183 -2.39 8.03 3.67
N SER A 184 -3.36 8.93 3.89
CA SER A 184 -3.51 9.65 5.17
C SER A 184 -4.21 8.85 6.26
N ASN A 185 -4.91 7.77 5.90
CA ASN A 185 -5.64 6.96 6.87
C ASN A 185 -4.76 5.81 7.39
N VAL A 186 -4.50 5.78 8.70
CA VAL A 186 -3.71 4.73 9.38
C VAL A 186 -4.21 3.31 9.09
N ASN A 187 -5.51 3.10 8.90
CA ASN A 187 -6.10 1.80 8.59
C ASN A 187 -5.68 1.25 7.21
N SER A 188 -5.07 2.08 6.36
CA SER A 188 -4.45 1.64 5.10
C SER A 188 -3.18 0.83 5.33
N TYR A 189 -2.55 1.00 6.49
CA TYR A 189 -1.24 0.44 6.83
C TYR A 189 -1.27 -0.65 7.91
N ARG A 190 -2.44 -0.91 8.49
CA ARG A 190 -2.60 -1.93 9.53
C ARG A 190 -2.70 -3.32 8.91
N ASP A 191 -2.18 -4.32 9.60
CA ASP A 191 -2.36 -5.73 9.24
C ASP A 191 -3.84 -6.09 9.34
N LYS A 192 -4.37 -6.67 8.25
CA LYS A 192 -5.78 -7.07 8.11
C LYS A 192 -5.96 -8.58 8.14
N THR A 193 -4.90 -9.33 8.43
CA THR A 193 -4.86 -10.79 8.27
C THR A 193 -5.46 -11.50 9.48
N LEU A 194 -6.63 -12.11 9.30
CA LEU A 194 -7.25 -12.95 10.33
C LEU A 194 -6.82 -14.42 10.22
N CYS A 195 -6.48 -14.86 9.02
CA CYS A 195 -5.89 -16.17 8.75
C CYS A 195 -5.04 -16.09 7.47
N ALA A 196 -3.83 -16.63 7.51
CA ALA A 196 -2.97 -16.83 6.34
C ALA A 196 -2.22 -18.14 6.47
N THR A 197 -2.66 -19.15 5.72
CA THR A 197 -2.07 -20.49 5.68
C THR A 197 -2.22 -21.08 4.28
N LYS A 198 -1.52 -22.18 3.98
CA LYS A 198 -1.72 -22.92 2.74
C LYS A 198 -2.85 -23.92 2.94
N LYS A 199 -3.75 -24.03 1.97
CA LYS A 199 -4.84 -25.02 2.03
C LYS A 199 -4.33 -26.45 2.30
N GLY A 200 -3.25 -26.84 1.64
CA GLY A 200 -2.66 -28.18 1.77
C GLY A 200 -2.07 -28.48 3.14
N ASP A 201 -1.79 -27.45 3.94
CA ASP A 201 -1.27 -27.60 5.29
C ASP A 201 -2.40 -27.82 6.32
N LEU A 202 -3.66 -27.49 5.99
CA LEU A 202 -4.80 -27.65 6.90
C LEU A 202 -5.09 -29.13 7.18
N THR A 203 -5.24 -29.48 8.46
CA THR A 203 -5.60 -30.86 8.87
C THR A 203 -6.82 -30.92 9.78
N LYS A 204 -7.14 -29.85 10.51
CA LYS A 204 -8.27 -29.84 11.43
C LYS A 204 -8.82 -28.43 11.64
N ILE A 205 -10.14 -28.32 11.64
CA ILE A 205 -10.85 -27.07 11.93
C ILE A 205 -11.95 -27.39 12.95
N THR A 206 -11.92 -26.71 14.09
CA THR A 206 -12.89 -26.89 15.17
C THR A 206 -13.81 -25.68 15.24
N PHE A 207 -15.12 -25.92 15.18
CA PHE A 207 -16.18 -24.93 15.28
C PHE A 207 -16.89 -25.07 16.62
N LYS A 208 -17.14 -23.94 17.30
CA LYS A 208 -18.02 -23.88 18.47
C LYS A 208 -19.02 -22.74 18.30
N TYR A 209 -20.30 -23.09 18.19
CA TYR A 209 -21.41 -22.16 17.94
C TYR A 209 -22.39 -22.16 19.13
N PRO A 210 -23.42 -21.28 19.11
CA PRO A 210 -24.46 -21.27 20.14
C PRO A 210 -25.17 -22.62 20.28
N ASP A 211 -25.85 -22.81 21.41
CA ASP A 211 -26.60 -24.02 21.75
C ASP A 211 -25.74 -25.31 21.76
N ASN A 212 -24.46 -25.19 22.10
CA ASN A 212 -23.48 -26.29 22.11
C ASN A 212 -23.30 -27.00 20.76
N LYS A 213 -23.61 -26.31 19.66
CA LYS A 213 -23.38 -26.82 18.30
C LYS A 213 -21.89 -26.78 17.99
N ASN A 214 -21.23 -27.89 18.26
CA ASN A 214 -19.80 -28.06 18.03
C ASN A 214 -19.56 -29.02 16.87
N TYR A 215 -18.70 -28.61 15.95
CA TYR A 215 -18.34 -29.41 14.77
C TYR A 215 -16.83 -29.48 14.63
N THR A 216 -16.32 -30.61 14.17
CA THR A 216 -14.90 -30.80 13.86
C THR A 216 -14.79 -31.30 12.44
N LEU A 217 -14.17 -30.48 11.60
CA LEU A 217 -13.78 -30.84 10.24
C LEU A 217 -12.34 -31.36 10.31
N ILE A 218 -12.12 -32.64 10.03
CA ILE A 218 -10.82 -33.30 10.12
C ILE A 218 -10.44 -33.93 8.78
N LYS A 219 -9.17 -33.80 8.42
CA LYS A 219 -8.60 -34.46 7.25
C LYS A 219 -8.10 -35.84 7.67
N GLU A 220 -8.66 -36.87 7.08
CA GLU A 220 -8.21 -38.25 7.23
C GLU A 220 -7.81 -38.76 5.85
N GLU A 221 -6.55 -39.18 5.72
CA GLU A 221 -5.90 -39.44 4.42
C GLU A 221 -6.00 -38.21 3.50
N ASP A 222 -6.82 -38.29 2.45
CA ASP A 222 -7.09 -37.22 1.49
C ASP A 222 -8.57 -36.83 1.40
N LYS A 223 -9.38 -37.21 2.40
CA LYS A 223 -10.79 -36.84 2.49
C LYS A 223 -11.06 -36.05 3.76
N TRP A 224 -12.06 -35.20 3.69
CA TRP A 224 -12.52 -34.39 4.81
C TRP A 224 -13.79 -34.99 5.41
N PHE A 225 -13.81 -35.03 6.73
CA PHE A 225 -14.94 -35.54 7.51
C PHE A 225 -15.39 -34.47 8.49
N LEU A 226 -16.70 -34.23 8.58
CA LEU A 226 -17.31 -33.36 9.57
C LEU A 226 -18.01 -34.25 10.60
N ASN A 227 -17.51 -34.26 11.85
CA ASN A 227 -17.99 -35.14 12.91
C ASN A 227 -18.06 -36.63 12.49
N GLY A 228 -17.08 -37.08 11.71
CA GLY A 228 -16.99 -38.47 11.21
C GLY A 228 -17.82 -38.78 9.95
N GLN A 229 -18.63 -37.83 9.46
CA GLN A 229 -19.34 -37.99 8.19
C GLN A 229 -18.53 -37.41 7.02
N PRO A 230 -18.39 -38.12 5.88
CA PRO A 230 -17.68 -37.60 4.73
C PRO A 230 -18.41 -36.38 4.16
N THR A 231 -17.66 -35.30 3.90
CA THR A 231 -18.23 -34.08 3.33
C THR A 231 -18.26 -34.09 1.81
N ASP A 232 -19.04 -33.18 1.22
CA ASP A 232 -18.94 -32.87 -0.21
C ASP A 232 -17.59 -32.21 -0.48
N SER A 233 -16.79 -32.86 -1.33
CA SER A 233 -15.43 -32.41 -1.63
C SER A 233 -15.39 -31.02 -2.25
N THR A 234 -16.33 -30.66 -3.13
CA THR A 234 -16.35 -29.37 -3.84
C THR A 234 -16.71 -28.23 -2.91
N LYS A 235 -17.74 -28.42 -2.08
CA LYS A 235 -18.15 -27.41 -1.09
C LYS A 235 -17.07 -27.21 -0.04
N THR A 236 -16.48 -28.30 0.46
CA THR A 236 -15.39 -28.25 1.43
C THR A 236 -14.18 -27.54 0.86
N ASP A 237 -13.74 -27.89 -0.35
CA ASP A 237 -12.59 -27.23 -0.98
C ASP A 237 -12.82 -25.74 -1.17
N ARG A 238 -14.03 -25.33 -1.55
CA ARG A 238 -14.40 -23.91 -1.67
C ARG A 238 -14.30 -23.18 -0.33
N TYR A 239 -14.76 -23.79 0.76
CA TYR A 239 -14.61 -23.23 2.09
C TYR A 239 -13.15 -23.11 2.50
N LEU A 240 -12.36 -24.19 2.37
CA LEU A 240 -10.95 -24.20 2.75
C LEU A 240 -10.11 -23.20 1.95
N ASN A 241 -10.41 -22.99 0.66
CA ASN A 241 -9.77 -21.96 -0.15
C ASN A 241 -10.03 -20.54 0.40
N LYS A 242 -11.26 -20.26 0.86
CA LYS A 242 -11.59 -18.98 1.49
C LYS A 242 -10.93 -18.85 2.86
N LEU A 243 -10.93 -19.92 3.65
CA LEU A 243 -10.37 -19.93 5.00
C LEU A 243 -8.84 -19.80 5.01
N ALA A 244 -8.16 -20.35 4.00
CA ALA A 244 -6.71 -20.28 3.85
C ALA A 244 -6.20 -18.82 3.82
N ARG A 245 -7.03 -17.87 3.36
CA ARG A 245 -6.71 -16.45 3.41
C ARG A 245 -7.95 -15.62 3.78
N VAL A 246 -8.05 -15.30 5.06
CA VAL A 246 -9.09 -14.41 5.59
C VAL A 246 -8.47 -13.07 5.94
N THR A 247 -9.01 -12.02 5.34
CA THR A 247 -8.69 -10.63 5.68
C THR A 247 -9.95 -9.85 6.02
N GLY A 248 -9.82 -8.94 6.98
CA GLY A 248 -10.82 -7.94 7.31
C GLY A 248 -10.69 -6.71 6.42
N SER A 249 -11.74 -5.90 6.35
CA SER A 249 -11.77 -4.68 5.54
C SER A 249 -12.16 -3.43 6.30
N ASP A 250 -12.67 -3.58 7.52
CA ASP A 250 -13.27 -2.49 8.29
C ASP A 250 -12.95 -2.67 9.77
N PHE A 251 -12.07 -1.79 10.27
CA PHE A 251 -11.65 -1.78 11.66
C PHE A 251 -12.70 -1.06 12.50
N ILE A 252 -13.11 -1.70 13.59
CA ILE A 252 -14.15 -1.19 14.50
C ILE A 252 -13.65 -1.25 15.95
N ASP A 253 -12.42 -0.79 16.17
CA ASP A 253 -11.74 -0.95 17.46
C ASP A 253 -12.49 -0.29 18.63
N ASP A 254 -13.16 0.83 18.35
CA ASP A 254 -13.94 1.59 19.34
C ASP A 254 -15.35 0.98 19.59
N VAL A 255 -15.71 -0.10 18.90
CA VAL A 255 -16.97 -0.83 19.12
C VAL A 255 -16.78 -1.86 20.22
N GLU A 256 -17.64 -1.79 21.23
CA GLU A 256 -17.72 -2.80 22.29
C GLU A 256 -18.76 -3.86 21.94
N PRO A 257 -18.44 -5.15 22.09
CA PRO A 257 -19.40 -6.21 21.85
C PRO A 257 -20.52 -6.19 22.89
N LEU A 258 -21.68 -6.72 22.52
CA LEU A 258 -22.83 -6.88 23.44
C LEU A 258 -22.58 -7.95 24.52
N SER A 259 -21.56 -8.77 24.36
CA SER A 259 -21.14 -9.78 25.33
C SER A 259 -19.62 -9.99 25.27
N ASN A 260 -19.03 -10.24 26.44
CA ASN A 260 -17.61 -10.57 26.59
C ASN A 260 -17.30 -12.05 26.26
N THR A 261 -18.32 -12.85 25.98
CA THR A 261 -18.16 -14.25 25.54
C THR A 261 -18.41 -14.36 24.04
N PRO A 262 -17.51 -14.98 23.26
CA PRO A 262 -17.76 -15.17 21.84
C PRO A 262 -18.93 -16.15 21.65
N SER A 263 -19.85 -15.80 20.77
CA SER A 263 -20.94 -16.71 20.39
C SER A 263 -20.48 -17.74 19.37
N HIS A 264 -19.50 -17.37 18.53
CA HIS A 264 -18.90 -18.28 17.56
C HIS A 264 -17.38 -18.28 17.70
N PHE A 265 -16.80 -19.46 17.52
CA PHE A 265 -15.37 -19.68 17.61
C PHE A 265 -14.94 -20.69 16.55
N VAL A 266 -13.82 -20.39 15.88
CA VAL A 266 -13.15 -21.28 14.94
C VAL A 266 -11.69 -21.41 15.36
N LYS A 267 -11.19 -22.64 15.46
CA LYS A 267 -9.78 -22.95 15.60
C LYS A 267 -9.29 -23.67 14.35
N ILE A 268 -8.22 -23.18 13.75
CA ILE A 268 -7.63 -23.65 12.50
C ILE A 268 -6.29 -24.28 12.83
N GLU A 269 -6.11 -25.55 12.47
CA GLU A 269 -4.94 -26.35 12.81
C GLU A 269 -4.43 -27.09 11.57
N GLY A 270 -3.13 -27.39 11.56
CA GLY A 270 -2.50 -28.10 10.46
C GLY A 270 -1.00 -28.25 10.61
N ASN A 271 -0.36 -28.73 9.55
CA ASN A 271 1.07 -28.93 9.47
C ASN A 271 1.79 -27.60 9.22
N ASN A 272 2.91 -27.35 9.89
CA ASN A 272 3.70 -26.13 9.68
C ASN A 272 2.97 -24.80 9.94
N LEU A 273 1.87 -24.81 10.72
CA LEU A 273 1.24 -23.59 11.23
C LEU A 273 1.05 -23.63 12.74
N LEU A 274 1.20 -22.46 13.36
CA LEU A 274 0.65 -22.24 14.69
C LEU A 274 -0.88 -22.18 14.60
N PRO A 275 -1.62 -22.79 15.55
CA PRO A 275 -3.06 -22.71 15.53
C PRO A 275 -3.58 -21.27 15.51
N VAL A 276 -4.53 -21.00 14.61
CA VAL A 276 -5.19 -19.69 14.51
C VAL A 276 -6.58 -19.80 15.09
N GLU A 277 -6.94 -18.88 15.98
CA GLU A 277 -8.28 -18.77 16.55
C GLU A 277 -8.96 -17.53 16.00
N ILE A 278 -10.21 -17.67 15.54
CA ILE A 278 -11.07 -16.55 15.16
C ILE A 278 -12.34 -16.61 16.00
N LYS A 279 -12.65 -15.51 16.67
CA LYS A 279 -13.77 -15.35 17.60
C LYS A 279 -14.74 -14.31 17.05
N ALA A 280 -16.04 -14.58 17.13
CA ALA A 280 -17.09 -13.61 16.87
C ALA A 280 -17.89 -13.33 18.13
N TYR A 281 -17.94 -12.06 18.51
CA TYR A 281 -18.72 -11.57 19.64
C TYR A 281 -19.96 -10.85 19.10
N PRO A 282 -21.16 -11.10 19.64
CA PRO A 282 -22.36 -10.39 19.20
C PRO A 282 -22.17 -8.87 19.27
N ALA A 283 -22.64 -8.16 18.25
CA ALA A 283 -22.64 -6.69 18.18
C ALA A 283 -24.04 -6.18 17.82
N ASP A 284 -24.18 -4.87 17.67
CA ASP A 284 -25.42 -4.25 17.19
C ASP A 284 -25.82 -4.72 15.78
N SER A 285 -26.97 -4.23 15.29
CA SER A 285 -27.47 -4.58 13.97
C SER A 285 -26.61 -4.08 12.80
N VAL A 286 -25.70 -3.12 13.03
CA VAL A 286 -24.83 -2.54 11.99
C VAL A 286 -23.64 -3.44 11.73
N TYR A 287 -22.93 -3.84 12.79
CA TYR A 287 -21.73 -4.66 12.67
C TYR A 287 -22.02 -6.16 12.73
N ARG A 288 -23.14 -6.53 13.36
CA ARG A 288 -23.63 -7.89 13.69
C ARG A 288 -22.71 -8.68 14.61
N PHE A 289 -21.42 -8.71 14.29
CA PHE A 289 -20.39 -9.29 15.12
C PHE A 289 -19.13 -8.41 15.15
N VAL A 290 -18.47 -8.40 16.30
CA VAL A 290 -17.06 -8.02 16.40
C VAL A 290 -16.22 -9.27 16.20
N ILE A 291 -15.38 -9.30 15.18
CA ILE A 291 -14.51 -10.43 14.84
C ILE A 291 -13.07 -10.11 15.24
N ILE A 292 -12.45 -11.04 15.97
CA ILE A 292 -11.06 -10.93 16.46
C ILE A 292 -10.31 -12.22 16.11
N SER A 293 -9.06 -12.09 15.65
CA SER A 293 -8.16 -13.21 15.37
C SER A 293 -6.98 -13.23 16.32
N SER A 294 -6.49 -14.42 16.68
CA SER A 294 -5.26 -14.59 17.46
C SER A 294 -4.01 -14.04 16.77
N LEU A 295 -4.03 -13.80 15.46
CA LEU A 295 -2.90 -13.22 14.70
C LEU A 295 -2.74 -11.70 14.90
N ILE A 296 -3.82 -11.03 15.29
CA ILE A 296 -3.93 -9.58 15.48
C ILE A 296 -4.96 -9.28 16.60
N PRO A 297 -4.69 -9.68 17.85
CA PRO A 297 -5.68 -9.69 18.93
C PRO A 297 -6.23 -8.30 19.29
N ASP A 298 -5.45 -7.24 19.03
CA ASP A 298 -5.83 -5.86 19.34
C ASP A 298 -6.70 -5.21 18.24
N SER A 299 -6.95 -5.90 17.13
CA SER A 299 -7.78 -5.38 16.03
C SER A 299 -9.15 -6.04 16.02
N LYS A 300 -10.19 -5.19 15.98
CA LYS A 300 -11.60 -5.61 15.89
C LYS A 300 -12.12 -5.36 14.48
N PHE A 301 -12.84 -6.32 13.90
CA PHE A 301 -13.42 -6.19 12.56
C PHE A 301 -14.93 -6.39 12.53
N SER A 302 -15.62 -5.68 11.64
CA SER A 302 -17.04 -5.87 11.39
C SER A 302 -17.32 -7.25 10.78
N GLY A 303 -18.27 -7.98 11.35
CA GLY A 303 -18.75 -9.24 10.83
C GLY A 303 -19.60 -9.10 9.57
N GLU A 304 -20.36 -8.00 9.47
CA GLU A 304 -21.21 -7.70 8.32
C GLU A 304 -20.40 -7.23 7.10
N LYS A 305 -19.37 -6.41 7.31
CA LYS A 305 -18.61 -5.84 6.19
C LYS A 305 -17.90 -6.94 5.41
N GLY A 306 -18.18 -6.99 4.10
CA GLY A 306 -17.58 -7.99 3.21
C GLY A 306 -17.99 -9.43 3.55
N LYS A 307 -19.10 -9.60 4.30
CA LYS A 307 -19.60 -10.89 4.76
C LYS A 307 -18.54 -11.69 5.52
N LEU A 308 -17.77 -10.99 6.37
CA LEU A 308 -16.61 -11.57 7.05
C LEU A 308 -17.05 -12.72 7.96
N PHE A 309 -18.20 -12.57 8.64
CA PHE A 309 -18.76 -13.61 9.47
C PHE A 309 -19.05 -14.89 8.65
N GLU A 310 -19.81 -14.78 7.56
CA GLU A 310 -20.19 -15.93 6.73
C GLU A 310 -19.00 -16.60 6.03
N ARG A 311 -17.90 -15.86 5.79
CA ARG A 311 -16.67 -16.41 5.23
C ARG A 311 -15.89 -17.29 6.22
N VAL A 312 -16.02 -17.01 7.52
CA VAL A 312 -15.27 -17.70 8.58
C VAL A 312 -16.10 -18.80 9.24
N PHE A 313 -17.39 -18.54 9.49
CA PHE A 313 -18.30 -19.37 10.27
C PHE A 313 -19.38 -20.01 9.37
N PRO A 314 -19.06 -21.07 8.61
CA PRO A 314 -20.03 -21.78 7.77
C PRO A 314 -21.05 -22.53 8.63
N LYS A 315 -22.21 -22.83 8.06
CA LYS A 315 -23.21 -23.72 8.67
C LYS A 315 -22.82 -25.18 8.47
N TYR A 316 -23.41 -26.08 9.26
CA TYR A 316 -23.16 -27.52 9.13
C TYR A 316 -23.52 -28.04 7.73
N GLU A 317 -24.64 -27.57 7.20
CA GLU A 317 -25.20 -27.97 5.91
C GLU A 317 -24.36 -27.48 4.72
N ASP A 318 -23.51 -26.46 4.92
CA ASP A 318 -22.62 -25.94 3.87
C ASP A 318 -21.57 -26.97 3.42
N PHE A 319 -21.38 -28.06 4.17
CA PHE A 319 -20.42 -29.12 3.85
C PHE A 319 -21.04 -30.34 3.16
N PHE A 320 -22.35 -30.41 3.01
CA PHE A 320 -23.04 -31.58 2.43
C PHE A 320 -23.81 -31.19 1.16
N ALA A 321 -24.16 -32.16 0.32
CA ALA A 321 -25.00 -31.92 -0.84
C ALA A 321 -26.37 -31.35 -0.39
N GLU A 322 -26.97 -30.49 -1.22
CA GLU A 322 -28.35 -30.06 -0.96
C GLU A 322 -29.28 -31.27 -1.16
N GLU A 323 -30.12 -31.56 -0.17
CA GLU A 323 -31.23 -32.50 -0.34
C GLU A 323 -32.18 -31.90 -1.39
N LYS A 324 -32.40 -32.65 -2.48
CA LYS A 324 -33.34 -32.29 -3.53
C LYS A 324 -34.77 -32.62 -3.13
#